data_AF-A0A0A2VLX7-F1
#
_entry.id   AF-A0A0A2VLX7-F1
#
_cell.length_a   1.000
_cell.length_b   1.000
_cell.length_c   1.000
_cell.angle_alpha   90.00
_cell.angle_beta   90.00
_cell.angle_gamma   90.00
#
_symmetry.space_group_name_H-M   'P 1'
#
loop_
_entity.id
_entity.type
_entity.pdbx_description
1 polymer ?
#
loop_
_entity_poly.entity_id
_entity_poly.type
_entity_poly.pdbx_seq_one_letter_code
_entity_poly.pdbx_strand_id
1 'polypeptide(L)'
;MESWFNERLLVCKEFNRVPYSHPWFYGKVHKFVMCHMDVAARNIILDGEGKIWLLDWAHSGGYPIYFETAILPRTGNPEFTQGLLKRIDNHLEEARNLLVVGFALTTAAWTKATGHMPDEI
;
A
#
# COMPACT_ATOMS: atom_id res chain seq x y z
N MET A 1 -7.95 -2.58 -11.44
CA MET A 1 -6.94 -2.47 -10.37
C MET A 1 -6.68 -3.83 -9.74
N GLU A 2 -7.69 -4.53 -9.21
CA GLU A 2 -7.50 -5.85 -8.59
C GLU A 2 -6.85 -6.88 -9.50
N SER A 3 -7.26 -6.97 -10.77
CA SER A 3 -6.65 -7.88 -11.75
C SER A 3 -5.14 -7.65 -11.91
N TRP A 4 -4.73 -6.38 -11.95
CA TRP A 4 -3.32 -6.01 -12.00
C TRP A 4 -2.59 -6.41 -10.72
N PHE A 5 -3.17 -6.13 -9.54
CA PHE A 5 -2.58 -6.57 -8.26
C PHE A 5 -2.49 -8.09 -8.14
N ASN A 6 -3.49 -8.82 -8.62
CA ASN A 6 -3.46 -10.28 -8.64
C ASN A 6 -2.37 -10.82 -9.56
N GLU A 7 -2.14 -10.18 -10.71
CA GLU A 7 -1.03 -10.58 -11.58
C GLU A 7 0.33 -10.26 -10.94
N ARG A 8 0.49 -9.11 -10.26
CA ARG A 8 1.69 -8.80 -9.46
C ARG A 8 1.88 -9.79 -8.30
N LEU A 9 0.79 -10.22 -7.66
CA LEU A 9 0.81 -11.24 -6.61
C LEU A 9 1.23 -12.60 -7.16
N LEU A 10 0.78 -12.97 -8.36
CA LEU A 10 1.18 -14.21 -9.01
C LEU A 10 2.68 -14.22 -9.33
N VAL A 11 3.25 -13.10 -9.80
CA VAL A 11 4.71 -12.96 -9.94
C VAL A 11 5.41 -13.22 -8.60
N CYS A 12 4.92 -12.66 -7.49
CA CYS A 12 5.50 -12.94 -6.17
C CYS A 12 5.38 -14.41 -5.76
N LYS A 13 4.28 -15.09 -6.10
CA LYS A 13 4.06 -16.52 -5.82
C LYS A 13 5.01 -17.41 -6.65
N GLU A 14 5.14 -17.15 -7.94
CA GLU A 14 6.05 -17.88 -8.85
C GLU A 14 7.52 -17.74 -8.44
N PHE A 15 7.91 -16.59 -7.87
CA PHE A 15 9.24 -16.34 -7.34
C PHE A 15 9.44 -16.79 -5.88
N ASN A 16 8.50 -17.56 -5.31
CA ASN A 16 8.53 -18.03 -3.92
C ASN A 16 8.68 -16.91 -2.87
N ARG A 17 8.23 -15.69 -3.20
CA ARG A 17 8.21 -14.55 -2.25
C ARG A 17 6.97 -14.56 -1.37
N VAL A 18 5.90 -15.17 -1.86
CA VAL A 18 4.61 -15.28 -1.18
C VAL A 18 4.07 -16.68 -1.39
N PRO A 19 3.54 -17.37 -0.37
CA PRO A 19 2.92 -18.69 -0.54
C PRO A 19 1.73 -18.65 -1.50
N TYR A 20 1.49 -19.72 -2.26
CA TYR A 20 0.30 -19.82 -3.13
C TYR A 20 -1.02 -19.76 -2.36
N SER A 21 -1.02 -20.16 -1.08
CA SER A 21 -2.16 -20.04 -0.17
C SER A 21 -2.51 -18.60 0.23
N HIS A 22 -1.65 -17.62 -0.06
CA HIS A 22 -1.97 -16.22 0.23
C HIS A 22 -3.21 -15.77 -0.56
N PRO A 23 -4.19 -15.12 0.09
CA PRO A 23 -5.43 -14.69 -0.57
C PRO A 23 -5.18 -13.70 -1.70
N TRP A 24 -6.04 -13.77 -2.71
CA TRP A 24 -6.08 -12.82 -3.83
C TRP A 24 -6.76 -11.50 -3.41
N PHE A 25 -6.54 -10.43 -4.18
CA PHE A 25 -7.14 -9.11 -3.98
C PHE A 25 -8.59 -8.98 -4.48
N TYR A 26 -9.28 -10.09 -4.74
CA TYR A 26 -10.66 -10.05 -5.23
C TYR A 26 -11.60 -9.38 -4.23
N GLY A 27 -12.36 -8.39 -4.70
CA GLY A 27 -13.35 -7.68 -3.91
C GLY A 27 -12.74 -6.98 -2.70
N LYS A 28 -11.50 -6.49 -2.80
CA LYS A 28 -10.82 -5.71 -1.75
C LYS A 28 -10.84 -4.22 -2.04
N VAL A 29 -11.14 -3.81 -3.28
CA VAL A 29 -11.23 -2.41 -3.70
C VAL A 29 -12.70 -2.01 -3.83
N HIS A 30 -13.24 -1.36 -2.79
CA HIS A 30 -14.63 -0.90 -2.77
C HIS A 30 -14.80 0.59 -3.04
N LYS A 31 -13.82 1.40 -2.62
CA LYS A 31 -13.88 2.86 -2.70
C LYS A 31 -12.49 3.42 -2.88
N PHE A 32 -12.40 4.43 -3.73
CA PHE A 32 -11.24 5.29 -3.85
C PHE A 32 -11.44 6.54 -2.99
N VAL A 33 -10.42 6.88 -2.21
CA VAL A 33 -10.33 8.11 -1.44
C VAL A 33 -9.10 8.89 -1.90
N MET A 34 -9.06 10.18 -1.60
CA MET A 34 -7.86 10.97 -1.82
C MET A 34 -6.81 10.55 -0.80
N CYS A 35 -5.73 9.93 -1.25
CA CYS A 35 -4.55 9.63 -0.44
C CYS A 35 -3.43 10.61 -0.82
N HIS A 36 -2.69 11.08 0.18
CA HIS A 36 -1.50 11.90 0.01
C HIS A 36 -0.27 11.04 -0.31
N MET A 37 -0.20 9.84 0.28
CA MET A 37 0.88 8.85 0.11
C MET A 37 2.27 9.30 0.59
N ASP A 38 2.37 10.45 1.25
CA ASP A 38 3.61 10.97 1.84
C ASP A 38 3.34 11.93 3.01
N VAL A 39 2.41 11.54 3.90
CA VAL A 39 2.12 12.32 5.11
C VAL A 39 3.29 12.18 6.07
N ALA A 40 4.19 13.16 6.01
CA ALA A 40 5.37 13.29 6.84
C ALA A 40 5.45 14.70 7.41
N ALA A 41 6.12 14.89 8.56
CA ALA A 41 6.28 16.22 9.16
C ALA A 41 6.88 17.26 8.20
N ARG A 42 7.72 16.85 7.24
CA ARG A 42 8.29 17.74 6.19
C ARG A 42 7.26 18.30 5.21
N ASN A 43 6.11 17.63 5.07
CA ASN A 43 5.03 17.97 4.15
C ASN A 43 3.84 18.62 4.87
N ILE A 44 4.05 19.13 6.09
CA ILE A 44 3.02 19.71 6.94
C ILE A 44 3.46 21.10 7.41
N ILE A 45 2.65 22.11 7.12
CA ILE A 45 2.77 23.43 7.76
C ILE A 45 1.65 23.57 8.78
N LEU A 46 2.01 23.96 10.01
CA LEU A 46 1.07 24.45 11.02
C LEU A 46 1.13 25.98 11.01
N ASP A 47 0.01 26.65 10.71
CA ASP A 47 -0.04 28.11 10.74
C ASP A 47 -0.26 28.66 12.17
N GLY A 48 -0.20 29.99 12.31
CA GLY A 48 -0.38 30.66 13.59
C GLY A 48 -1.79 30.52 14.20
N GLU A 49 -2.76 30.05 13.42
CA GLU A 49 -4.14 29.77 13.87
C GLU A 49 -4.34 28.29 14.23
N GLY A 50 -3.29 27.46 14.11
CA GLY A 50 -3.35 26.02 14.37
C GLY A 50 -3.95 25.20 13.24
N LYS A 51 -4.09 25.76 12.02
CA LYS A 51 -4.55 25.00 10.85
C LYS A 51 -3.37 24.26 10.22
N ILE A 52 -3.68 23.08 9.69
CA ILE A 52 -2.72 22.20 9.05
C ILE A 52 -2.85 22.33 7.53
N TRP A 53 -1.72 22.55 6.86
CA TRP A 53 -1.58 22.58 5.41
C TRP A 53 -0.70 21.42 4.95
N LEU A 54 -1.20 20.61 4.02
CA LEU A 54 -0.45 19.51 3.41
C LEU A 54 0.22 19.97 2.12
N LEU A 55 1.50 19.65 1.98
CA LEU A 55 2.36 19.99 0.84
C LEU A 55 2.83 18.73 0.12
N ASP A 56 3.38 18.90 -1.08
CA ASP A 56 3.98 17.81 -1.87
C ASP A 56 2.99 16.67 -2.20
N TRP A 57 2.05 17.01 -3.08
CA TRP A 57 1.04 16.10 -3.60
C TRP A 57 1.58 15.21 -4.75
N ALA A 58 2.90 15.13 -4.97
CA ALA A 58 3.47 14.41 -6.12
C ALA A 58 3.17 12.91 -6.13
N HIS A 59 2.96 12.30 -4.96
CA HIS A 59 2.56 10.90 -4.80
C HIS A 59 1.07 10.70 -4.55
N SER A 60 0.30 11.79 -4.53
CA SER A 60 -1.11 11.73 -4.18
C SER A 60 -1.98 11.17 -5.30
N GLY A 61 -3.17 10.71 -4.94
CA GLY A 61 -4.14 10.25 -5.92
C GLY A 61 -5.33 9.53 -5.31
N GLY A 62 -6.20 9.03 -6.20
CA GLY A 62 -7.32 8.18 -5.82
C GLY A 62 -6.86 6.75 -5.56
N TYR A 63 -6.83 6.34 -4.29
CA TYR A 63 -6.42 4.99 -3.88
C TYR A 63 -7.39 4.41 -2.84
N PRO A 64 -7.44 3.08 -2.67
CA PRO A 64 -8.07 2.48 -1.49
C PRO A 64 -7.43 3.00 -0.21
N ILE A 65 -8.22 3.26 0.84
CA ILE A 65 -7.76 3.90 2.09
C ILE A 65 -6.56 3.17 2.75
N TYR A 66 -6.50 1.85 2.63
CA TYR A 66 -5.41 1.05 3.18
C TYR A 66 -4.04 1.30 2.52
N PHE A 67 -3.99 1.99 1.37
CA PHE A 67 -2.73 2.44 0.76
C PHE A 67 -2.04 3.51 1.61
N GLU A 68 -2.80 4.46 2.15
CA GLU A 68 -2.27 5.48 3.06
C GLU A 68 -1.72 4.79 4.31
N THR A 69 -2.47 3.84 4.89
CA THR A 69 -2.01 3.04 6.04
C THR A 69 -0.72 2.27 5.73
N ALA A 70 -0.57 1.72 4.53
CA ALA A 70 0.60 0.92 4.14
C ALA A 70 1.88 1.73 3.99
N ILE A 71 1.78 3.01 3.58
CA ILE A 71 2.96 3.84 3.34
C ILE A 71 3.40 4.62 4.58
N LEU A 72 2.50 4.89 5.53
CA LEU A 72 2.82 5.64 6.76
C LEU A 72 4.04 5.13 7.55
N PRO A 73 4.28 3.82 7.71
CA PRO A 73 5.51 3.31 8.33
C PRO A 73 6.81 3.73 7.62
N ARG A 74 6.73 4.19 6.37
CA ARG A 74 7.90 4.58 5.55
C ARG A 74 8.19 6.08 5.56
N THR A 75 7.39 6.89 6.25
CA THR A 75 7.54 8.37 6.25
C THR A 75 8.68 8.87 7.15
N GLY A 76 9.34 7.97 7.89
CA GLY A 76 10.66 8.17 8.49
C GLY A 76 10.68 8.58 9.98
N ASN A 77 9.56 9.07 10.54
CA ASN A 77 9.46 9.40 11.96
C ASN A 77 8.48 8.44 12.67
N PRO A 78 8.97 7.45 13.44
CA PRO A 78 8.13 6.43 14.07
C PRO A 78 7.09 7.00 15.05
N GLU A 79 7.45 8.00 15.86
CA GLU A 79 6.54 8.58 16.86
C GLU A 79 5.39 9.32 16.18
N PHE A 80 5.69 10.10 15.15
CA PHE A 80 4.72 10.79 14.32
C PHE A 80 3.80 9.79 13.61
N THR A 81 4.39 8.80 12.94
CA THR A 81 3.63 7.74 12.26
C THR A 81 2.74 6.98 13.22
N GLN A 82 3.23 6.61 14.41
CA GLN A 82 2.42 5.92 15.40
C GLN A 82 1.28 6.80 15.91
N GLY A 83 1.52 8.11 16.05
CA GLY A 83 0.48 9.10 16.36
C GLY A 83 -0.62 9.19 15.30
N LEU A 84 -0.26 9.10 14.02
CA LEU A 84 -1.20 9.06 12.90
C LEU A 84 -1.94 7.73 12.80
N LEU A 85 -1.24 6.60 12.91
CA LEU A 85 -1.84 5.26 12.84
C LEU A 85 -2.86 5.02 13.96
N LYS A 86 -2.71 5.67 15.13
CA LYS A 86 -3.72 5.65 16.19
C LYS A 86 -5.01 6.40 15.85
N ARG A 87 -4.99 7.28 14.85
CA ARG A 87 -6.09 8.18 14.47
C ARG A 87 -6.78 7.79 13.17
N ILE A 88 -6.09 7.06 12.31
CA ILE A 88 -6.62 6.57 11.03
C ILE A 88 -7.25 5.19 11.27
N ASP A 89 -8.30 4.87 10.51
CA ASP A 89 -8.94 3.56 10.57
C ASP A 89 -7.92 2.42 10.42
N ASN A 90 -8.11 1.36 11.23
CA ASN A 90 -7.19 0.25 11.32
C ASN A 90 -7.34 -0.70 10.12
N HIS A 91 -6.71 -0.36 9.00
CA HIS A 91 -6.56 -1.22 7.83
C HIS A 91 -5.20 -1.94 7.78
N LEU A 92 -4.64 -2.30 8.94
CA LEU A 92 -3.29 -2.87 9.01
C LEU A 92 -3.19 -4.23 8.30
N GLU A 93 -4.27 -5.02 8.24
CA GLU A 93 -4.27 -6.30 7.55
C GLU A 93 -4.24 -6.09 6.03
N GLU A 94 -5.10 -5.23 5.49
CA GLU A 94 -5.14 -4.89 4.07
C GLU A 94 -3.85 -4.20 3.63
N ALA A 95 -3.28 -3.35 4.48
CA ALA A 95 -1.98 -2.73 4.26
C ALA A 95 -0.86 -3.78 4.18
N ARG A 96 -0.84 -4.77 5.09
CA ARG A 96 0.14 -5.87 5.05
C ARG A 96 -0.04 -6.70 3.78
N ASN A 97 -1.27 -7.04 3.42
CA ASN A 97 -1.60 -7.77 2.19
C ASN A 97 -1.14 -6.99 0.95
N LEU A 98 -1.27 -5.66 0.92
CA LEU A 98 -0.75 -4.84 -0.17
C LEU A 98 0.77 -4.91 -0.27
N LEU A 99 1.50 -4.90 0.85
CA LEU A 99 2.96 -4.86 0.84
C LEU A 99 3.60 -6.15 0.32
N VAL A 100 2.90 -7.29 0.32
CA VAL A 100 3.44 -8.58 -0.17
C VAL A 100 3.76 -8.55 -1.68
N VAL A 101 3.12 -7.67 -2.45
CA VAL A 101 3.43 -7.51 -3.88
C VAL A 101 4.65 -6.63 -4.13
N GLY A 102 5.29 -6.09 -3.08
CA GLY A 102 6.38 -5.13 -3.21
C GLY A 102 7.55 -5.61 -4.09
N PHE A 103 7.86 -6.91 -4.08
CA PHE A 103 8.88 -7.48 -4.96
C PHE A 103 8.54 -7.32 -6.45
N ALA A 104 7.28 -7.55 -6.84
CA ALA A 104 6.79 -7.37 -8.20
C ALA A 104 6.65 -5.89 -8.61
N LEU A 105 6.73 -4.96 -7.66
CA LEU A 105 6.71 -3.51 -7.91
C LEU A 105 8.10 -2.89 -8.02
N THR A 106 9.14 -3.59 -7.56
CA THR A 106 10.51 -3.07 -7.52
C THR A 106 11.46 -3.93 -8.34
N THR A 107 11.84 -5.10 -7.83
CA THR A 107 12.84 -6.00 -8.43
C THR A 107 12.31 -6.71 -9.68
N ALA A 108 11.03 -7.11 -9.67
CA ALA A 108 10.39 -7.83 -10.76
C ALA A 108 9.36 -6.97 -11.51
N ALA A 109 9.58 -5.65 -11.56
CA ALA A 109 8.64 -4.69 -12.14
C ALA A 109 8.24 -5.01 -13.60
N TRP A 110 9.19 -5.49 -14.40
CA TRP A 110 8.95 -5.86 -15.81
C TRP A 110 8.67 -7.35 -16.03
N THR A 111 8.70 -8.15 -14.97
CA THR A 111 8.37 -9.57 -15.06
C THR A 111 6.87 -9.74 -15.23
N LYS A 112 6.47 -10.63 -16.14
CA LYS A 112 5.09 -11.09 -16.28
C LYS A 112 4.96 -12.45 -15.61
N ALA A 113 3.82 -12.68 -14.96
CA ALA A 113 3.50 -14.01 -14.49
C ALA A 113 3.40 -15.00 -15.67
N THR A 114 3.85 -16.22 -15.46
CA THR A 114 3.72 -17.31 -16.43
C THR A 114 2.29 -17.85 -16.49
N GLY A 115 1.51 -17.66 -15.43
CA GLY A 115 0.17 -18.22 -15.29
C GLY A 115 0.16 -19.63 -14.71
N HIS A 116 1.32 -20.17 -14.36
CA HIS A 116 1.42 -21.48 -13.74
C HIS A 116 0.90 -21.42 -12.29
N MET A 117 -0.16 -22.18 -12.02
CA MET A 117 -0.63 -22.48 -10.68
C MET A 117 -0.19 -23.92 -10.37
N PRO A 118 0.38 -24.19 -9.18
CA PRO A 118 0.64 -25.56 -8.75
C PRO A 118 -0.68 -26.34 -8.78
N ASP A 119 -0.65 -27.58 -9.23
CA ASP A 119 -1.76 -28.51 -9.02
C ASP A 119 -2.04 -28.54 -7.50
N GLU A 120 -3.30 -28.32 -7.12
CA GLU A 120 -3.72 -28.25 -5.72
C GLU A 120 -3.16 -29.46 -4.94
N ILE A 121 -2.40 -29.19 -3.86
CA ILE A 121 -1.94 -30.20 -2.90
C ILE A 121 -3.04 -30.42 -1.87
#